data_AF-A0A5E4ZTC1-F1
#
_entry.id   AF-A0A5E4ZTC1-F1
#
_cell.length_a   1.000
_cell.length_b   1.000
_cell.length_c   1.000
_cell.angle_alpha   90.00
_cell.angle_beta   90.00
_cell.angle_gamma   90.00
#
_symmetry.space_group_name_H-M   'P 1'
#
loop_
_entity.id
_entity.type
_entity.pdbx_description
1 polymer ?
#
loop_
_entity_poly.entity_id
_entity_poly.type
_entity_poly.pdbx_seq_one_letter_code
_entity_poly.pdbx_strand_id
1 'polypeptide(L)'
;MNVRKTLILSAVTVALGGVFASQAFAQGTAAQTSRDVHQQQRIENGLKSGQLTTKEASSLEKGESKIDKMEAHADKTGDTAAQKARIAQAQNKESAKIDQLKHNDRVANPTTRSSERMQADVQRNVNQEKRIAQGQATGTLNNKQVGSLEKGQAHVDAAEAKAARNGHVSAGEQAGIAHKENQQSQRIHQEKTNG
;
A
#
# COMPACT_ATOMS: atom_id res chain seq x y z
N MET A 1 -17.67 15.12 -64.21
CA MET A 1 -17.97 15.47 -62.81
C MET A 1 -16.67 15.93 -62.17
N ASN A 2 -16.64 17.19 -61.70
CA ASN A 2 -15.56 17.83 -60.95
C ASN A 2 -15.32 17.04 -59.63
N VAL A 3 -14.17 17.02 -58.93
CA VAL A 3 -13.38 18.14 -58.39
C VAL A 3 -11.96 17.66 -57.96
N ARG A 4 -11.10 18.63 -57.64
CA ARG A 4 -9.64 18.59 -57.46
C ARG A 4 -9.15 18.11 -56.07
N LYS A 5 -7.88 17.68 -56.04
CA LYS A 5 -6.85 17.62 -54.97
C LYS A 5 -7.18 18.25 -53.60
N THR A 6 -6.85 17.53 -52.53
CA THR A 6 -6.11 18.07 -51.36
C THR A 6 -5.48 16.97 -50.50
N LEU A 7 -4.14 16.89 -50.52
CA LEU A 7 -3.32 16.30 -49.45
C LEU A 7 -3.34 17.28 -48.28
N ILE A 8 -3.81 16.87 -47.10
CA ILE A 8 -3.67 17.66 -45.87
C ILE A 8 -2.56 17.02 -45.05
N LEU A 9 -1.39 17.64 -45.18
CA LEU A 9 -0.23 17.49 -44.31
C LEU A 9 -0.50 18.37 -43.07
N SER A 10 -0.90 17.78 -41.94
CA SER A 10 -1.01 18.51 -40.68
C SER A 10 0.21 18.20 -39.81
N ALA A 11 1.24 19.03 -39.96
CA ALA A 11 2.31 19.17 -39.00
C ALA A 11 1.75 19.90 -37.76
N VAL A 12 1.58 19.19 -36.66
CA VAL A 12 1.42 19.82 -35.35
C VAL A 12 2.78 19.84 -34.69
N THR A 13 3.36 21.04 -34.69
CA THR A 13 4.59 21.42 -34.02
C THR A 13 4.44 21.19 -32.51
N VAL A 14 5.12 20.18 -31.95
CA VAL A 14 5.26 20.03 -30.50
C VAL A 14 6.36 21.01 -30.04
N ALA A 15 5.94 22.22 -29.70
CA ALA A 15 6.74 23.11 -28.85
C ALA A 15 6.44 22.77 -27.39
N LEU A 16 7.31 21.96 -26.76
CA LEU A 16 7.31 21.77 -25.30
C LEU A 16 8.70 22.15 -24.77
N GLY A 17 8.91 23.45 -24.66
CA GLY A 17 9.87 24.01 -23.71
C GLY A 17 9.13 24.36 -22.42
N GLY A 18 9.60 23.85 -21.28
CA GLY A 18 9.25 24.37 -19.96
C GLY A 18 8.81 23.32 -18.94
N VAL A 19 9.61 23.23 -17.86
CA VAL A 19 9.33 22.64 -16.54
C VAL A 19 9.57 21.12 -16.39
N PHE A 20 10.85 20.71 -16.39
CA PHE A 20 11.32 19.40 -15.90
C PHE A 20 11.81 19.44 -14.43
N ALA A 21 11.17 20.23 -13.55
CA ALA A 21 11.63 20.40 -12.17
C ALA A 21 10.85 19.59 -11.11
N SER A 22 9.88 18.74 -11.51
CA SER A 22 9.02 18.01 -10.56
C SER A 22 9.12 16.48 -10.62
N GLN A 23 9.83 15.89 -11.59
CA GLN A 23 9.86 14.43 -11.74
C GLN A 23 10.67 13.67 -10.66
N ALA A 24 11.67 14.31 -10.02
CA ALA A 24 12.51 13.62 -9.03
C ALA A 24 11.78 13.29 -7.71
N PHE A 25 10.73 14.05 -7.35
CA PHE A 25 9.99 13.84 -6.11
C PHE A 25 8.95 12.72 -6.23
N ALA A 26 8.34 12.56 -7.41
CA ALA A 26 7.37 11.48 -7.69
C ALA A 26 8.03 10.08 -7.72
N GLN A 27 9.32 9.98 -8.06
CA GLN A 27 10.03 8.70 -8.14
C GLN A 27 10.28 8.05 -6.78
N GLY A 28 10.46 8.84 -5.71
CA GLY A 28 10.75 8.31 -4.37
C GLY A 28 9.52 7.69 -3.72
N THR A 29 8.42 8.45 -3.72
CA THR A 29 7.16 8.04 -3.08
C THR A 29 6.53 6.85 -3.81
N ALA A 30 6.58 6.81 -5.15
CA ALA A 30 6.07 5.67 -5.92
C ALA A 30 6.84 4.36 -5.68
N ALA A 31 8.13 4.45 -5.35
CA ALA A 31 8.93 3.28 -4.99
C ALA A 31 8.59 2.73 -3.61
N GLN A 32 8.09 3.58 -2.70
CA GLN A 32 7.71 3.20 -1.34
C GLN A 32 6.40 2.42 -1.35
N THR A 33 5.30 2.98 -1.87
CA THR A 33 4.00 2.27 -1.95
C THR A 33 4.10 0.96 -2.76
N SER A 34 4.99 0.89 -3.75
CA SER A 34 5.26 -0.37 -4.47
C SER A 34 5.86 -1.45 -3.56
N ARG A 35 6.70 -1.09 -2.60
CA ARG A 35 7.26 -2.04 -1.63
C ARG A 35 6.21 -2.48 -0.62
N ASP A 36 5.33 -1.60 -0.18
CA ASP A 36 4.28 -1.94 0.78
C ASP A 36 3.30 -2.95 0.17
N VAL A 37 2.92 -2.77 -1.11
CA VAL A 37 2.20 -3.81 -1.88
C VAL A 37 2.91 -5.16 -1.83
N HIS A 38 4.22 -5.20 -2.07
CA HIS A 38 4.97 -6.45 -2.09
C HIS A 38 5.10 -7.08 -0.69
N GLN A 39 5.26 -6.26 0.35
CA GLN A 39 5.32 -6.72 1.73
C GLN A 39 3.99 -7.35 2.14
N GLN A 40 2.87 -6.65 1.89
CA GLN A 40 1.53 -7.17 2.16
C GLN A 40 1.22 -8.45 1.36
N GLN A 41 1.64 -8.52 0.09
CA GLN A 41 1.49 -9.74 -0.71
C GLN A 41 2.29 -10.92 -0.14
N ARG A 42 3.48 -10.67 0.44
CA ARG A 42 4.29 -11.72 1.09
C ARG A 42 3.69 -12.18 2.40
N ILE A 43 3.10 -11.28 3.19
CA ILE A 43 2.36 -11.61 4.42
C ILE A 43 1.14 -12.46 4.06
N GLU A 44 0.35 -12.03 3.09
CA GLU A 44 -0.80 -12.76 2.57
C GLU A 44 -0.43 -14.19 2.13
N ASN A 45 0.61 -14.31 1.30
CA ASN A 45 1.07 -15.61 0.81
C ASN A 45 1.58 -16.51 1.95
N GLY A 46 2.25 -15.92 2.95
CA GLY A 46 2.68 -16.65 4.14
C GLY A 46 1.50 -17.17 4.95
N LEU A 47 0.43 -16.38 5.11
CA LEU A 47 -0.80 -16.82 5.77
C LEU A 47 -1.50 -17.93 4.98
N LYS A 48 -1.68 -17.75 3.66
CA LYS A 48 -2.35 -18.72 2.77
C LYS A 48 -1.63 -20.07 2.72
N SER A 49 -0.30 -20.06 2.71
CA SER A 49 0.53 -21.27 2.70
C SER A 49 0.71 -21.92 4.08
N GLY A 50 0.31 -21.25 5.16
CA GLY A 50 0.57 -21.71 6.52
C GLY A 50 2.00 -21.47 7.02
N GLN A 51 2.84 -20.79 6.23
CA GLN A 51 4.19 -20.35 6.62
C GLN A 51 4.20 -19.24 7.68
N LEU A 52 3.08 -18.52 7.83
CA LEU A 52 2.90 -17.53 8.89
C LEU A 52 1.71 -17.90 9.76
N THR A 53 1.91 -17.82 11.07
CA THR A 53 0.81 -17.86 12.03
C THR A 53 0.07 -16.52 12.08
N THR A 54 -1.18 -16.52 12.54
CA THR A 54 -1.96 -15.30 12.79
C THR A 54 -1.22 -14.32 13.72
N LYS A 55 -0.47 -14.84 14.71
CA LYS A 55 0.31 -14.03 15.65
C LYS A 55 1.55 -13.39 15.00
N GLU A 56 2.16 -14.08 14.05
CA GLU A 56 3.29 -13.55 13.28
C GLU A 56 2.82 -12.49 12.32
N ALA A 57 1.74 -12.74 11.57
CA ALA A 57 1.09 -11.74 10.75
C ALA A 57 0.71 -10.49 11.56
N SER A 58 0.11 -10.63 12.75
CA SER A 58 -0.13 -9.53 13.69
C SER A 58 1.12 -8.68 13.98
N SER A 59 2.27 -9.34 14.13
CA SER A 59 3.53 -8.65 14.39
C SER A 59 4.10 -7.97 13.15
N LEU A 60 3.76 -8.46 11.97
CA LEU A 60 4.11 -7.88 10.66
C LEU A 60 3.21 -6.67 10.37
N GLU A 61 1.89 -6.76 10.51
CA GLU A 61 0.96 -5.61 10.39
C GLU A 61 1.32 -4.47 11.36
N LYS A 62 1.82 -4.80 12.55
CA LYS A 62 2.31 -3.77 13.48
C LYS A 62 3.54 -3.03 12.91
N GLY A 63 4.37 -3.72 12.15
CA GLY A 63 5.53 -3.19 11.43
C GLY A 63 5.09 -2.29 10.28
N GLU A 64 4.24 -2.81 9.39
CA GLU A 64 3.64 -2.07 8.27
C GLU A 64 2.99 -0.78 8.76
N SER A 65 2.11 -0.83 9.77
CA SER A 65 1.48 0.39 10.29
C SER A 65 2.45 1.44 10.85
N LYS A 66 3.69 1.08 11.19
CA LYS A 66 4.73 2.08 11.55
C LYS A 66 5.39 2.66 10.31
N ILE A 67 5.64 1.85 9.30
CA ILE A 67 6.18 2.27 8.00
C ILE A 67 5.20 3.26 7.35
N ASP A 68 3.92 2.91 7.25
CA ASP A 68 2.88 3.78 6.67
C ASP A 68 2.77 5.10 7.43
N LYS A 69 2.94 5.10 8.76
CA LYS A 69 2.98 6.35 9.56
C LYS A 69 4.17 7.23 9.19
N MET A 70 5.33 6.63 8.96
CA MET A 70 6.53 7.35 8.57
C MET A 70 6.38 7.91 7.15
N GLU A 71 5.79 7.15 6.25
CA GLU A 71 5.50 7.53 4.85
C GLU A 71 4.47 8.64 4.80
N ALA A 72 3.33 8.45 5.47
CA ALA A 72 2.30 9.48 5.63
C ALA A 72 2.84 10.80 6.17
N HIS A 73 3.79 10.73 7.11
CA HIS A 73 4.43 11.92 7.64
C HIS A 73 5.33 12.59 6.60
N ALA A 74 6.19 11.82 5.92
CA ALA A 74 7.12 12.32 4.92
C ALA A 74 6.37 12.94 3.72
N ASP A 75 5.35 12.25 3.21
CA ASP A 75 4.46 12.72 2.13
C ASP A 75 3.73 14.02 2.49
N LYS A 76 3.36 14.18 3.76
CA LYS A 76 2.65 15.37 4.24
C LYS A 76 3.59 16.57 4.43
N THR A 77 4.77 16.35 4.99
CA THR A 77 5.71 17.45 5.32
C THR A 77 6.66 17.80 4.19
N GLY A 78 6.71 16.97 3.15
CA GLY A 78 7.76 16.98 2.14
C GLY A 78 8.91 16.07 2.57
N ASP A 79 9.34 15.22 1.64
CA ASP A 79 10.38 14.23 1.91
C ASP A 79 11.77 14.85 2.03
N THR A 80 12.41 14.65 3.18
CA THR A 80 13.86 14.87 3.34
C THR A 80 14.65 13.59 3.04
N ALA A 81 15.91 13.73 2.64
CA ALA A 81 16.81 12.58 2.45
C ALA A 81 16.92 11.71 3.72
N ALA A 82 16.90 12.33 4.91
CA ALA A 82 16.93 11.62 6.18
C ALA A 82 15.65 10.82 6.44
N GLN A 83 14.47 11.36 6.09
CA GLN A 83 13.21 10.62 6.18
C GLN A 83 13.20 9.42 5.21
N LYS A 84 13.58 9.63 3.94
CA LYS A 84 13.69 8.55 2.95
C LYS A 84 14.63 7.43 3.42
N ALA A 85 15.79 7.79 3.96
CA ALA A 85 16.74 6.80 4.50
C ALA A 85 16.15 6.02 5.69
N ARG A 86 15.44 6.69 6.60
CA ARG A 86 14.78 6.02 7.75
C ARG A 86 13.67 5.07 7.28
N ILE A 87 12.85 5.48 6.32
CA ILE A 87 11.77 4.64 5.77
C ILE A 87 12.37 3.43 5.05
N ALA A 88 13.36 3.64 4.19
CA ALA A 88 14.06 2.54 3.52
C ALA A 88 14.67 1.53 4.51
N GLN A 89 15.25 2.01 5.61
CA GLN A 89 15.74 1.13 6.67
C GLN A 89 14.62 0.36 7.38
N ALA A 90 13.46 1.00 7.61
CA ALA A 90 12.31 0.35 8.22
C ALA A 90 11.73 -0.75 7.30
N GLN A 91 11.51 -0.45 6.02
CA GLN A 91 11.09 -1.43 5.01
C GLN A 91 12.09 -2.59 4.87
N ASN A 92 13.40 -2.33 4.89
CA ASN A 92 14.40 -3.41 4.83
C ASN A 92 14.33 -4.33 6.06
N LYS A 93 14.14 -3.75 7.25
CA LYS A 93 13.99 -4.53 8.49
C LYS A 93 12.72 -5.37 8.47
N GLU A 94 11.61 -4.81 8.01
CA GLU A 94 10.35 -5.52 7.93
C GLU A 94 10.39 -6.62 6.87
N SER A 95 10.98 -6.33 5.69
CA SER A 95 11.24 -7.35 4.67
C SER A 95 12.04 -8.54 5.20
N ALA A 96 13.14 -8.28 5.93
CA ALA A 96 13.96 -9.32 6.55
C ALA A 96 13.18 -10.11 7.62
N LYS A 97 12.33 -9.43 8.39
CA LYS A 97 11.46 -10.06 9.39
C LYS A 97 10.39 -10.94 8.74
N ILE A 98 9.78 -10.52 7.63
CA ILE A 98 8.85 -11.34 6.85
C ILE A 98 9.57 -12.61 6.36
N ASP A 99 10.79 -12.49 5.81
CA ASP A 99 11.54 -13.65 5.34
C ASP A 99 11.89 -14.60 6.48
N GLN A 100 12.36 -14.07 7.61
CA GLN A 100 12.67 -14.88 8.79
C GLN A 100 11.43 -15.64 9.30
N LEU A 101 10.28 -14.97 9.38
CA LEU A 101 9.06 -15.58 9.90
C LEU A 101 8.47 -16.61 8.92
N LYS A 102 8.55 -16.39 7.62
CA LYS A 102 8.08 -17.36 6.61
C LYS A 102 8.91 -18.64 6.54
N HIS A 103 10.17 -18.60 6.98
CA HIS A 103 11.09 -19.74 6.92
C HIS A 103 11.45 -20.26 8.32
N ASN A 104 10.67 -19.92 9.34
CA ASN A 104 10.87 -20.50 10.66
C ASN A 104 10.25 -21.90 10.76
N ASP A 105 10.51 -22.61 11.85
CA ASP A 105 10.01 -23.97 12.05
C ASP A 105 8.53 -24.05 12.48
N ARG A 106 7.79 -22.93 12.44
CA ARG A 106 6.38 -22.89 12.82
C ARG A 106 5.51 -23.09 11.60
N VAL A 107 4.51 -23.95 11.75
CA VAL A 107 3.50 -24.21 10.72
C VAL A 107 2.14 -23.87 11.29
N ALA A 108 1.41 -23.02 10.60
CA ALA A 108 0.03 -22.68 10.91
C ALA A 108 -0.94 -23.54 10.10
N ASN A 109 -2.13 -23.81 10.63
CA ASN A 109 -3.23 -24.32 9.82
C ASN A 109 -3.95 -23.14 9.15
N PRO A 110 -3.82 -22.95 7.83
CA PRO A 110 -4.38 -21.79 7.13
C PRO A 110 -5.92 -21.83 7.05
N THR A 111 -6.56 -22.99 7.27
CA THR A 111 -8.01 -23.17 7.12
C THR A 111 -8.78 -22.98 8.43
N THR A 112 -8.13 -22.54 9.51
CA THR A 112 -8.86 -22.18 10.73
C THR A 112 -9.66 -20.91 10.50
N ARG A 113 -10.83 -20.78 11.16
CA ARG A 113 -11.64 -19.56 11.06
C ARG A 113 -10.86 -18.29 11.37
N SER A 114 -9.97 -18.33 12.37
CA SER A 114 -9.14 -17.17 12.70
C SER A 114 -8.14 -16.84 11.59
N SER A 115 -7.51 -17.85 10.99
CA SER A 115 -6.57 -17.66 9.89
C SER A 115 -7.25 -17.16 8.64
N GLU A 116 -8.47 -17.65 8.33
CA GLU A 116 -9.28 -17.17 7.22
C GLU A 116 -9.65 -15.68 7.37
N ARG A 117 -10.00 -15.24 8.59
CA ARG A 117 -10.30 -13.83 8.87
C ARG A 117 -9.07 -12.95 8.63
N MET A 118 -7.92 -13.33 9.20
CA MET A 118 -6.68 -12.60 8.99
C MET A 118 -6.28 -12.55 7.51
N GLN A 119 -6.46 -13.63 6.76
CA GLN A 119 -6.21 -13.65 5.31
C GLN A 119 -7.12 -12.67 4.55
N ALA A 120 -8.40 -12.60 4.92
CA ALA A 120 -9.34 -11.68 4.28
C ALA A 120 -8.99 -10.22 4.53
N ASP A 121 -8.54 -9.90 5.75
CA ASP A 121 -8.12 -8.56 6.14
C ASP A 121 -6.83 -8.16 5.39
N VAL A 122 -5.78 -8.98 5.43
CA VAL A 122 -4.53 -8.71 4.68
C VAL A 122 -4.76 -8.64 3.16
N GLN A 123 -5.61 -9.50 2.60
CA GLN A 123 -5.97 -9.44 1.17
C GLN A 123 -6.61 -8.10 0.80
N ARG A 124 -7.42 -7.51 1.69
CA ARG A 124 -8.00 -6.19 1.48
C ARG A 124 -6.94 -5.09 1.61
N ASN A 125 -5.96 -5.21 2.49
CA ASN A 125 -4.82 -4.28 2.57
C ASN A 125 -4.04 -4.28 1.25
N VAL A 126 -3.67 -5.46 0.73
CA VAL A 126 -3.03 -5.60 -0.60
C VAL A 126 -3.80 -4.87 -1.69
N ASN A 127 -5.12 -5.01 -1.73
CA ASN A 127 -5.95 -4.37 -2.75
C ASN A 127 -6.03 -2.85 -2.58
N GLN A 128 -6.06 -2.37 -1.34
CA GLN A 128 -6.07 -0.95 -1.03
C GLN A 128 -4.71 -0.31 -1.39
N GLU A 129 -3.60 -0.95 -1.00
CA GLU A 129 -2.24 -0.53 -1.35
C GLU A 129 -2.06 -0.43 -2.87
N LYS A 130 -2.49 -1.46 -3.61
CA LYS A 130 -2.43 -1.43 -5.09
C LYS A 130 -3.18 -0.25 -5.68
N ARG A 131 -4.32 0.13 -5.10
CA ARG A 131 -5.11 1.27 -5.60
C ARG A 131 -4.42 2.60 -5.31
N ILE A 132 -3.75 2.73 -4.16
CA ILE A 132 -2.94 3.90 -3.80
C ILE A 132 -1.74 4.00 -4.73
N ALA A 133 -0.94 2.93 -4.85
CA ALA A 133 0.22 2.84 -5.74
C ALA A 133 -0.15 3.20 -7.19
N GLN A 134 -1.26 2.64 -7.70
CA GLN A 134 -1.75 2.95 -9.04
C GLN A 134 -2.15 4.43 -9.17
N GLY A 135 -2.86 4.98 -8.18
CA GLY A 135 -3.30 6.38 -8.23
C GLY A 135 -2.11 7.34 -8.24
N GLN A 136 -1.07 7.03 -7.47
CA GLN A 136 0.19 7.76 -7.48
C GLN A 136 0.94 7.62 -8.81
N ALA A 137 1.08 6.40 -9.32
CA ALA A 137 1.79 6.12 -10.59
C ALA A 137 1.12 6.79 -11.79
N THR A 138 -0.21 6.88 -11.78
CA THR A 138 -1.00 7.56 -12.83
C THR A 138 -1.14 9.06 -12.60
N GLY A 139 -0.69 9.57 -11.45
CA GLY A 139 -0.80 10.97 -11.07
C GLY A 139 -2.20 11.42 -10.63
N THR A 140 -3.18 10.49 -10.53
CA THR A 140 -4.52 10.81 -9.99
C THR A 140 -4.51 11.03 -8.47
N LEU A 141 -3.41 10.67 -7.79
CA LEU A 141 -3.16 11.00 -6.40
C LEU A 141 -1.85 11.77 -6.30
N ASN A 142 -1.89 12.94 -5.67
CA ASN A 142 -0.67 13.65 -5.29
C ASN A 142 -0.11 13.14 -3.95
N ASN A 143 1.14 13.48 -3.62
CA ASN A 143 1.81 13.00 -2.40
C ASN A 143 1.01 13.28 -1.12
N LYS A 144 0.35 14.45 -1.01
CA LYS A 144 -0.44 14.77 0.19
C LYS A 144 -1.66 13.86 0.33
N GLN A 145 -2.30 13.51 -0.79
CA GLN A 145 -3.40 12.53 -0.81
C GLN A 145 -2.88 11.14 -0.49
N VAL A 146 -1.76 10.71 -1.08
CA VAL A 146 -1.10 9.44 -0.75
C VAL A 146 -0.81 9.36 0.74
N GLY A 147 -0.12 10.32 1.33
CA GLY A 147 0.17 10.31 2.76
C GLY A 147 -1.09 10.34 3.66
N SER A 148 -2.19 10.93 3.20
CA SER A 148 -3.48 10.87 3.91
C SER A 148 -4.15 9.49 3.84
N LEU A 149 -3.93 8.77 2.74
CA LEU A 149 -4.37 7.40 2.55
C LEU A 149 -3.47 6.44 3.33
N GLU A 150 -2.14 6.57 3.25
CA GLU A 150 -1.17 5.79 4.04
C GLU A 150 -1.43 5.91 5.54
N LYS A 151 -1.74 7.11 6.03
CA LYS A 151 -2.13 7.28 7.43
C LYS A 151 -3.36 6.44 7.80
N GLY A 152 -4.31 6.32 6.87
CA GLY A 152 -5.50 5.48 7.04
C GLY A 152 -5.15 4.00 7.12
N GLN A 153 -4.25 3.52 6.24
CA GLN A 153 -3.73 2.15 6.24
C GLN A 153 -3.03 1.84 7.55
N ALA A 154 -2.21 2.78 8.02
CA ALA A 154 -1.55 2.69 9.30
C ALA A 154 -2.49 2.57 10.52
N HIS A 155 -3.77 2.93 10.37
CA HIS A 155 -4.80 2.73 11.39
C HIS A 155 -5.53 1.38 11.24
N VAL A 156 -5.68 0.89 10.01
CA VAL A 156 -6.23 -0.44 9.70
C VAL A 156 -5.26 -1.52 10.19
N ASP A 157 -4.01 -1.49 9.74
CA ASP A 157 -2.95 -2.43 10.11
C ASP A 157 -2.72 -2.47 11.63
N ALA A 158 -2.80 -1.32 12.29
CA ALA A 158 -2.69 -1.25 13.75
C ALA A 158 -3.89 -1.92 14.46
N ALA A 159 -5.09 -1.85 13.88
CA ALA A 159 -6.28 -2.50 14.41
C ALA A 159 -6.21 -4.02 14.20
N GLU A 160 -5.75 -4.48 13.04
CA GLU A 160 -5.48 -5.89 12.73
C GLU A 160 -4.44 -6.48 13.66
N ALA A 161 -3.29 -5.80 13.78
CA ALA A 161 -2.24 -6.18 14.71
C ALA A 161 -2.76 -6.31 16.14
N LYS A 162 -3.65 -5.41 16.58
CA LYS A 162 -4.23 -5.45 17.92
C LYS A 162 -5.17 -6.64 18.10
N ALA A 163 -6.06 -6.90 17.14
CA ALA A 163 -6.99 -8.02 17.19
C ALA A 163 -6.23 -9.36 17.24
N ALA A 164 -5.30 -9.55 16.31
CA ALA A 164 -4.55 -10.80 16.17
C ALA A 164 -3.41 -10.99 17.20
N ARG A 165 -3.26 -10.10 18.19
CA ARG A 165 -2.11 -10.08 19.13
C ARG A 165 -1.95 -11.36 19.95
N ASN A 166 -3.07 -11.98 20.31
CA ASN A 166 -3.10 -13.26 21.03
C ASN A 166 -2.97 -14.47 20.09
N GLY A 167 -2.84 -14.25 18.78
CA GLY A 167 -2.82 -15.29 17.75
C GLY A 167 -4.20 -15.72 17.27
N HIS A 168 -5.26 -15.01 17.65
CA HIS A 168 -6.64 -15.32 17.29
C HIS A 168 -7.39 -14.04 16.89
N VAL A 169 -8.17 -14.11 15.82
CA VAL A 169 -9.09 -13.05 15.38
C VAL A 169 -10.51 -13.56 15.54
N SER A 170 -11.26 -12.93 16.45
CA SER A 170 -12.68 -13.22 16.65
C SER A 170 -13.55 -12.60 15.55
N ALA A 171 -14.81 -13.06 15.45
CA ALA A 171 -15.76 -12.49 14.51
C ALA A 171 -16.07 -11.01 14.78
N GLY A 172 -16.13 -10.62 16.07
CA GLY A 172 -16.39 -9.23 16.45
C GLY A 172 -15.22 -8.29 16.12
N GLU A 173 -13.99 -8.76 16.35
CA GLU A 173 -12.79 -8.01 15.95
C GLU A 173 -12.72 -7.83 14.44
N GLN A 174 -12.94 -8.91 13.67
CA GLN A 174 -12.98 -8.85 12.22
C GLN A 174 -14.06 -7.87 11.72
N ALA A 175 -15.26 -7.88 12.31
CA ALA A 175 -16.32 -6.94 11.90
C ALA A 175 -15.89 -5.47 12.12
N GLY A 176 -15.19 -5.18 13.21
CA GLY A 176 -14.63 -3.86 13.48
C GLY A 176 -13.53 -3.44 12.49
N ILE A 177 -12.68 -4.39 12.09
CA ILE A 177 -11.62 -4.19 11.09
C ILE A 177 -12.24 -3.96 9.70
N ALA A 178 -13.17 -4.83 9.29
CA ALA A 178 -13.93 -4.73 8.04
C ALA A 178 -14.60 -3.36 7.87
N HIS A 179 -15.15 -2.80 8.95
CA HIS A 179 -15.72 -1.46 8.91
C HIS A 179 -14.67 -0.38 8.58
N LYS A 180 -13.48 -0.46 9.18
CA LYS A 180 -12.37 0.48 8.91
C LYS A 180 -11.85 0.35 7.50
N GLU A 181 -11.65 -0.87 7.01
CA GLU A 181 -11.23 -1.13 5.62
C GLU A 181 -12.27 -0.63 4.62
N ASN A 182 -13.56 -0.76 4.91
CA ASN A 182 -14.61 -0.21 4.04
C ASN A 182 -14.57 1.31 3.99
N GLN A 183 -14.41 1.98 5.14
CA GLN A 183 -14.22 3.45 5.17
C GLN A 183 -12.98 3.86 4.39
N GLN A 184 -11.86 3.15 4.59
CA GLN A 184 -10.62 3.42 3.89
C GLN A 184 -10.75 3.20 2.38
N SER A 185 -11.40 2.12 1.96
CA SER A 185 -11.70 1.85 0.56
C SER A 185 -12.52 2.96 -0.11
N GLN A 186 -13.52 3.51 0.60
CA GLN A 186 -14.31 4.66 0.13
C GLN A 186 -13.44 5.92 0.01
N ARG A 187 -12.58 6.19 1.00
CA ARG A 187 -11.64 7.32 0.94
C ARG A 187 -10.70 7.22 -0.26
N ILE A 188 -10.10 6.05 -0.49
CA ILE A 188 -9.24 5.81 -1.67
C ILE A 188 -10.02 6.06 -2.96
N HIS A 189 -11.30 5.69 -3.02
CA HIS A 189 -12.12 5.93 -4.20
C HIS A 189 -12.34 7.44 -4.42
N GLN A 190 -12.77 8.16 -3.39
CA GLN A 190 -13.02 9.60 -3.45
C GLN A 190 -11.77 10.40 -3.84
N GLU A 191 -10.62 10.10 -3.24
CA GLU A 191 -9.37 10.79 -3.54
C GLU A 191 -8.90 10.53 -4.98
N LYS A 192 -9.12 9.31 -5.52
CA LYS A 192 -8.77 8.99 -6.92
C LYS A 192 -9.70 9.63 -7.95
N THR A 193 -10.95 9.90 -7.62
CA THR A 193 -11.93 10.46 -8.56
C THR A 193 -11.97 12.00 -8.54
N ASN A 194 -11.63 12.60 -7.40
CA ASN A 194 -11.79 14.04 -7.16
C ASN A 194 -10.45 14.80 -7.07
N GLY A 195 -9.33 14.11 -7.37
CA GLY A 195 -7.96 14.66 -7.35
C GLY A 195 -7.59 15.46 -8.58
#